data_AF-A0A2E5L8G2-F1
#
_entry.id   AF-A0A2E5L8G2-F1
#
_cell.length_a   1.000
_cell.length_b   1.000
_cell.length_c   1.000
_cell.angle_alpha   90.00
_cell.angle_beta   90.00
_cell.angle_gamma   90.00
#
_symmetry.space_group_name_H-M   'P 1'
#
loop_
_entity.id
_entity.type
_entity.pdbx_description
1 polymer ?
#
loop_
_entity_poly.entity_id
_entity_poly.type
_entity_poly.pdbx_seq_one_letter_code
_entity_poly.pdbx_strand_id
1 'polypeptide(L)'
;MSSSEIIDDSKDSGGHQAGMNFIPPLERTEGQPAPIAANGGRSYISFDRGGDGGSAAATEEALSQIAERESKGSIDPLDNISSGPINTKWGVGFRDYDECVKYIKDADFDVPEGGVALPLRYSINEYPSYSVVPSNALWDDPSRRQDAEVLKREEERSKQRALYFPKILRDARRISDYYPGLSPRTPECMDKLGVSLAHCDSK
;
A
#
# COMPACT_ATOMS: atom_id res chain seq x y z
N MET A 1 73.70 17.85 -9.06
CA MET A 1 73.07 16.54 -8.85
C MET A 1 71.98 16.75 -7.82
N SER A 2 70.74 16.84 -8.31
CA SER A 2 69.55 17.27 -7.57
C SER A 2 68.79 16.01 -7.14
N SER A 3 68.66 15.80 -5.83
CA SER A 3 67.85 14.71 -5.28
C SER A 3 66.39 15.15 -5.27
N SER A 4 65.59 14.60 -6.17
CA SER A 4 64.14 14.77 -6.24
C SER A 4 63.45 13.83 -5.25
N GLU A 5 62.62 14.40 -4.39
CA GLU A 5 61.72 13.71 -3.46
C GLU A 5 60.75 12.80 -4.22
N ILE A 6 60.63 11.56 -3.76
CA ILE A 6 59.59 10.62 -4.17
C ILE A 6 58.41 10.86 -3.25
N ILE A 7 57.30 11.35 -3.80
CA ILE A 7 56.01 11.45 -3.12
C ILE A 7 55.38 10.05 -3.15
N ASP A 8 55.18 9.47 -1.97
CA ASP A 8 54.45 8.23 -1.76
C ASP A 8 52.95 8.53 -1.82
N ASP A 9 52.29 8.02 -2.86
CA ASP A 9 50.87 8.23 -3.14
C ASP A 9 50.05 7.17 -2.37
N SER A 10 50.09 7.26 -1.05
CA SER A 10 49.23 6.42 -0.19
C SER A 10 47.80 6.95 -0.26
N LYS A 11 47.01 6.39 -1.19
CA LYS A 11 45.55 6.49 -1.21
C LYS A 11 45.00 6.10 0.15
N ASP A 12 44.64 7.11 0.92
CA ASP A 12 43.83 6.98 2.12
C ASP A 12 42.48 6.38 1.71
N SER A 13 42.31 5.08 1.98
CA SER A 13 41.04 4.39 1.85
C SER A 13 40.14 4.89 2.98
N GLY A 14 39.55 6.07 2.76
CA GLY A 14 38.50 6.61 3.59
C GLY A 14 37.33 5.65 3.58
N GLY A 15 37.30 4.76 4.58
CA GLY A 15 36.13 3.96 4.90
C GLY A 15 34.99 4.91 5.21
N HIS A 16 34.12 5.13 4.23
CA HIS A 16 32.81 5.67 4.50
C HIS A 16 32.14 4.69 5.46
N GLN A 17 32.04 5.07 6.74
CA GLN A 17 31.07 4.44 7.62
C GLN A 17 29.73 4.54 6.89
N ALA A 18 29.19 3.40 6.48
CA ALA A 18 27.86 3.32 5.92
C ALA A 18 26.92 3.97 6.94
N GLY A 19 26.46 5.17 6.65
CA GLY A 19 25.56 5.91 7.53
C GLY A 19 24.37 5.02 7.79
N MET A 20 24.13 4.66 9.06
CA MET A 20 22.95 3.91 9.43
C MET A 20 21.72 4.68 8.92
N ASN A 21 20.94 4.05 8.03
CA ASN A 21 19.69 4.62 7.55
C ASN A 21 18.81 4.94 8.76
N PHE A 22 18.31 6.18 8.84
CA PHE A 22 17.42 6.58 9.93
C PHE A 22 16.10 5.81 9.79
N ILE A 23 15.79 4.99 10.81
CA ILE A 23 14.53 4.23 10.89
C ILE A 23 13.70 4.86 12.01
N PRO A 24 12.58 5.52 11.71
CA PRO A 24 11.73 6.06 12.74
C PRO A 24 11.13 4.92 13.59
N PRO A 25 11.02 5.09 14.92
CA PRO A 25 10.30 4.14 15.75
C PRO A 25 8.83 4.06 15.31
N LEU A 26 8.20 2.89 15.51
CA LEU A 26 6.78 2.75 15.26
C LEU A 26 6.00 3.58 16.29
N GLU A 27 5.40 4.68 15.84
CA GLU A 27 4.50 5.49 16.65
C GLU A 27 3.06 4.99 16.49
N ARG A 28 2.34 4.86 17.61
CA ARG A 28 0.94 4.45 17.65
C ARG A 28 0.19 5.42 18.55
N THR A 29 -0.98 5.86 18.12
CA THR A 29 -1.88 6.66 18.94
C THR A 29 -2.35 5.82 20.14
N GLU A 30 -2.47 6.44 21.31
CA GLU A 30 -2.95 5.76 22.51
C GLU A 30 -4.32 5.11 22.25
N GLY A 31 -4.46 3.83 22.63
CA GLY A 31 -5.66 3.02 22.37
C GLY A 31 -5.79 2.44 20.96
N GLN A 32 -4.91 2.78 20.02
CA GLN A 32 -4.94 2.21 18.66
C GLN A 32 -4.52 0.73 18.70
N PRO A 33 -5.23 -0.22 18.04
CA PRO A 33 -4.80 -1.62 17.92
C PRO A 33 -3.52 -1.75 17.09
N ALA A 34 -2.91 -2.95 17.09
CA ALA A 34 -1.71 -3.19 16.29
C ALA A 34 -2.04 -2.98 14.80
N PRO A 35 -1.12 -2.39 14.01
CA PRO A 35 -1.39 -2.17 12.60
C PRO A 35 -1.58 -3.51 11.88
N ILE A 36 -2.60 -3.57 11.02
CA ILE A 36 -2.77 -4.67 10.08
C ILE A 36 -1.93 -4.32 8.85
N ALA A 37 -0.63 -4.62 8.92
CA ALA A 37 0.34 -4.29 7.88
C ALA A 37 1.41 -5.38 7.77
N ALA A 38 2.01 -5.51 6.59
CA ALA A 38 3.22 -6.31 6.41
C ALA A 38 4.30 -5.85 7.40
N ASN A 39 5.12 -6.79 7.87
CA ASN A 39 6.18 -6.52 8.84
C ASN A 39 5.71 -5.74 10.11
N GLY A 40 4.45 -5.90 10.51
CA GLY A 40 3.87 -5.19 11.67
C GLY A 40 3.94 -3.66 11.56
N GLY A 41 3.96 -3.12 10.33
CA GLY A 41 4.04 -1.69 10.06
C GLY A 41 5.45 -1.11 10.10
N ARG A 42 6.49 -1.93 10.28
CA ARG A 42 7.89 -1.46 10.21
C ARG A 42 8.34 -1.34 8.76
N SER A 43 9.11 -0.29 8.47
CA SER A 43 9.72 -0.09 7.16
C SER A 43 10.70 -1.21 6.83
N TYR A 44 10.69 -1.72 5.59
CA TYR A 44 11.67 -2.72 5.12
C TYR A 44 13.11 -2.21 5.16
N ILE A 45 13.33 -0.88 5.22
CA ILE A 45 14.66 -0.28 5.46
C ILE A 45 15.30 -0.83 6.75
N SER A 46 14.51 -1.30 7.73
CA SER A 46 15.04 -1.95 8.92
C SER A 46 15.77 -3.28 8.66
N PHE A 47 15.62 -3.83 7.46
CA PHE A 47 16.28 -5.06 7.02
C PHE A 47 17.31 -4.82 5.91
N ASP A 48 17.71 -3.56 5.71
CA ASP A 48 18.73 -3.20 4.71
C ASP A 48 20.02 -4.00 4.92
N ARG A 49 20.47 -4.66 3.85
CA ARG A 49 21.72 -5.41 3.81
C ARG A 49 22.50 -5.01 2.57
N GLY A 50 23.64 -4.38 2.77
CA GLY A 50 24.51 -3.98 1.66
C GLY A 50 23.96 -2.80 0.85
N GLY A 51 23.06 -1.98 1.42
CA GLY A 51 22.51 -0.80 0.76
C GLY A 51 21.36 -1.10 -0.20
N ASP A 52 20.68 -2.24 -0.02
CA ASP A 52 19.53 -2.64 -0.84
C ASP A 52 18.21 -2.00 -0.37
N GLY A 53 18.25 -1.24 0.73
CA GLY A 53 17.08 -0.55 1.30
C GLY A 53 15.99 -1.51 1.77
N GLY A 54 16.32 -2.78 1.99
CA GLY A 54 15.37 -3.84 2.36
C GLY A 54 14.61 -4.46 1.19
N SER A 55 14.98 -4.15 -0.05
CA SER A 55 14.32 -4.71 -1.24
C SER A 55 14.40 -6.23 -1.29
N ALA A 56 15.50 -6.85 -0.85
CA ALA A 56 15.62 -8.30 -0.83
C ALA A 56 14.64 -8.93 0.17
N ALA A 57 14.54 -8.36 1.38
CA ALA A 57 13.64 -8.82 2.43
C ALA A 57 12.17 -8.70 2.01
N ALA A 58 11.77 -7.58 1.39
CA ALA A 58 10.40 -7.41 0.88
C ALA A 58 10.07 -8.41 -0.23
N THR A 59 11.03 -8.69 -1.10
CA THR A 59 10.88 -9.66 -2.20
C THR A 59 10.72 -11.09 -1.67
N GLU A 60 11.55 -11.47 -0.70
CA GLU A 60 11.49 -12.79 -0.06
C GLU A 60 10.16 -13.00 0.67
N GLU A 61 9.68 -11.99 1.42
CA GLU A 61 8.39 -12.06 2.09
C GLU A 61 7.22 -12.17 1.10
N ALA A 62 7.28 -11.44 -0.02
CA ALA A 62 6.30 -11.53 -1.09
C ALA A 62 6.23 -12.95 -1.68
N LEU A 63 7.38 -13.55 -2.02
CA LEU A 63 7.46 -14.91 -2.56
C LEU A 63 6.98 -15.95 -1.55
N SER A 64 7.36 -15.81 -0.27
CA SER A 64 6.91 -16.70 0.81
C SER A 64 5.40 -16.64 0.98
N GLN A 65 4.80 -15.44 0.94
CA GLN A 65 3.36 -15.28 1.04
C GLN A 65 2.63 -15.95 -0.14
N ILE A 66 3.15 -15.79 -1.36
CA ILE A 66 2.58 -16.43 -2.55
C ILE A 66 2.64 -17.96 -2.42
N ALA A 67 3.81 -18.50 -2.06
CA ALA A 67 4.01 -19.94 -1.89
C ALA A 67 3.08 -20.51 -0.81
N GLU A 68 2.93 -19.81 0.32
CA GLU A 68 2.02 -20.21 1.39
C GLU A 68 0.56 -20.26 0.89
N ARG A 69 0.11 -19.26 0.14
CA ARG A 69 -1.27 -19.19 -0.39
C ARG A 69 -1.54 -20.27 -1.42
N GLU A 70 -0.60 -20.50 -2.33
CA GLU A 70 -0.69 -21.56 -3.34
C GLU A 70 -0.70 -22.94 -2.67
N SER A 71 0.10 -23.16 -1.62
CA SER A 71 0.12 -24.43 -0.86
C SER A 71 -1.19 -24.71 -0.13
N LYS A 72 -1.88 -23.66 0.33
CA LYS A 72 -3.18 -23.77 1.01
C LYS A 72 -4.36 -23.97 0.04
N GLY A 73 -4.10 -24.04 -1.27
CA GLY A 73 -5.14 -24.19 -2.28
C GLY A 73 -6.17 -23.06 -2.24
N SER A 74 -5.73 -21.84 -1.88
CA SER A 74 -6.63 -20.68 -1.83
C SER A 74 -7.11 -20.37 -3.25
N ILE A 75 -8.28 -20.86 -3.60
CA ILE A 75 -8.99 -20.49 -4.84
C ILE A 75 -9.18 -18.98 -4.77
N ASP A 76 -8.77 -18.26 -5.80
CA ASP A 76 -9.03 -16.83 -5.86
C ASP A 76 -10.55 -16.65 -5.79
N PRO A 77 -11.08 -15.92 -4.80
CA PRO A 77 -12.52 -15.84 -4.59
C PRO A 77 -13.26 -15.35 -5.84
N LEU A 78 -12.58 -14.73 -6.79
CA LEU A 78 -13.17 -14.21 -8.01
C LEU A 78 -13.01 -15.11 -9.25
N ASP A 79 -12.16 -16.15 -9.24
CA ASP A 79 -11.87 -16.94 -10.45
C ASP A 79 -13.12 -17.61 -11.06
N ASN A 80 -14.13 -17.91 -10.23
CA ASN A 80 -15.36 -18.60 -10.65
C ASN A 80 -16.64 -17.74 -10.56
N ILE A 81 -16.53 -16.44 -10.30
CA ILE A 81 -17.73 -15.59 -10.11
C ILE A 81 -18.17 -14.97 -11.44
N SER A 82 -19.42 -15.29 -11.83
CA SER A 82 -20.09 -14.70 -12.98
C SER A 82 -20.38 -13.21 -12.78
N SER A 83 -20.71 -12.49 -13.85
CA SER A 83 -21.19 -11.11 -13.80
C SER A 83 -22.40 -10.95 -12.85
N GLY A 84 -22.58 -9.74 -12.31
CA GLY A 84 -23.63 -9.43 -11.33
C GLY A 84 -23.16 -9.17 -9.90
N PRO A 85 -24.11 -9.00 -8.95
CA PRO A 85 -23.81 -8.62 -7.57
C PRO A 85 -23.10 -9.74 -6.80
N ILE A 86 -21.99 -9.40 -6.17
CA ILE A 86 -21.16 -10.30 -5.37
C ILE A 86 -21.31 -9.94 -3.90
N ASN A 87 -21.80 -10.87 -3.08
CA ASN A 87 -21.87 -10.68 -1.64
C ASN A 87 -20.49 -10.90 -1.00
N THR A 88 -19.94 -9.85 -0.40
CA THR A 88 -18.68 -9.91 0.36
C THR A 88 -18.94 -9.55 1.83
N LYS A 89 -17.96 -9.77 2.71
CA LYS A 89 -18.05 -9.33 4.12
C LYS A 89 -18.16 -7.81 4.30
N TRP A 90 -17.83 -7.03 3.27
CA TRP A 90 -17.92 -5.57 3.26
C TRP A 90 -19.16 -5.02 2.54
N GLY A 91 -20.05 -5.91 2.08
CA GLY A 91 -21.26 -5.57 1.34
C GLY A 91 -21.26 -6.10 -0.09
N VAL A 92 -22.23 -5.63 -0.87
CA VAL A 92 -22.40 -6.01 -2.28
C VAL A 92 -21.37 -5.28 -3.14
N GLY A 93 -20.57 -6.04 -3.89
CA GLY A 93 -19.60 -5.52 -4.85
C GLY A 93 -19.87 -6.04 -6.26
N PHE A 94 -19.28 -5.38 -7.26
CA PHE A 94 -19.45 -5.69 -8.68
C PHE A 94 -18.09 -5.72 -9.37
N ARG A 95 -17.92 -6.59 -10.36
CA ARG A 95 -16.70 -6.60 -11.19
C ARG A 95 -16.69 -5.46 -12.19
N ASP A 96 -17.85 -5.18 -12.77
CA ASP A 96 -18.01 -4.18 -13.81
C ASP A 96 -18.52 -2.85 -13.23
N TYR A 97 -17.91 -1.77 -13.70
CA TYR A 97 -18.26 -0.41 -13.30
C TYR A 97 -19.73 -0.11 -13.63
N ASP A 98 -20.16 -0.43 -14.85
CA ASP A 98 -21.50 -0.12 -15.35
C ASP A 98 -22.60 -0.90 -14.61
N GLU A 99 -22.33 -2.14 -14.20
CA GLU A 99 -23.25 -2.91 -13.37
C GLU A 99 -23.44 -2.25 -12.00
N CYS A 100 -22.35 -1.77 -11.38
CA CYS A 100 -22.43 -1.04 -10.14
C CYS A 100 -23.18 0.29 -10.30
N VAL A 101 -22.97 1.02 -11.40
CA VAL A 101 -23.71 2.26 -11.70
C VAL A 101 -25.19 1.98 -11.89
N LYS A 102 -25.54 0.91 -12.62
CA LYS A 102 -26.93 0.50 -12.80
C LYS A 102 -27.55 0.18 -11.45
N TYR A 103 -26.85 -0.58 -10.61
CA TYR A 103 -27.30 -0.85 -9.25
C TYR A 103 -27.51 0.43 -8.43
N ILE A 104 -26.63 1.42 -8.55
CA ILE A 104 -26.78 2.72 -7.87
C ILE A 104 -28.00 3.51 -8.34
N LYS A 105 -28.35 3.40 -9.63
CA LYS A 105 -29.53 4.08 -10.17
C LYS A 105 -30.83 3.37 -9.80
N ASP A 106 -30.79 2.04 -9.73
CA ASP A 106 -31.95 1.21 -9.42
C ASP A 106 -32.22 1.16 -7.90
N ALA A 107 -31.18 1.23 -7.09
CA ALA A 107 -31.29 1.31 -5.63
C ALA A 107 -31.47 2.77 -5.20
N ASP A 108 -32.56 3.05 -4.49
CA ASP A 108 -32.85 4.37 -3.94
C ASP A 108 -31.92 4.64 -2.73
N PHE A 109 -30.76 5.25 -3.00
CA PHE A 109 -29.79 5.63 -1.96
C PHE A 109 -30.18 6.96 -1.32
N ASP A 110 -30.15 7.01 0.02
CA ASP A 110 -30.28 8.26 0.78
C ASP A 110 -28.98 9.08 0.69
N VAL A 111 -28.84 9.81 -0.42
CA VAL A 111 -27.69 10.67 -0.69
C VAL A 111 -27.93 12.05 -0.05
N PRO A 112 -27.12 12.46 0.94
CA PRO A 112 -27.31 13.74 1.59
C PRO A 112 -26.99 14.91 0.65
N GLU A 113 -27.46 16.10 0.99
CA GLU A 113 -27.16 17.31 0.22
C GLU A 113 -25.65 17.53 0.07
N GLY A 114 -25.20 17.75 -1.17
CA GLY A 114 -23.78 17.85 -1.52
C GLY A 114 -23.04 16.52 -1.59
N GLY A 115 -23.70 15.40 -1.31
CA GLY A 115 -23.17 14.05 -1.48
C GLY A 115 -23.34 13.52 -2.90
N VAL A 116 -22.58 12.47 -3.22
CA VAL A 116 -22.66 11.76 -4.51
C VAL A 116 -22.58 10.26 -4.25
N ALA A 117 -23.47 9.48 -4.87
CA ALA A 117 -23.34 8.03 -4.93
C ALA A 117 -22.54 7.63 -6.17
N LEU A 118 -21.46 6.87 -5.98
CA LEU A 118 -20.61 6.40 -7.07
C LEU A 118 -20.00 5.02 -6.77
N PRO A 119 -19.67 4.27 -7.81
CA PRO A 119 -18.88 3.05 -7.68
C PRO A 119 -17.44 3.39 -7.29
N LEU A 120 -16.97 2.89 -6.15
CA LEU A 120 -15.58 2.99 -5.73
C LEU A 120 -14.91 1.62 -5.77
N ARG A 121 -13.73 1.57 -6.41
CA ARG A 121 -12.97 0.34 -6.58
C ARG A 121 -12.13 0.07 -5.33
N TYR A 122 -12.40 -1.03 -4.66
CA TYR A 122 -11.64 -1.48 -3.49
C TYR A 122 -11.14 -2.91 -3.68
N SER A 123 -9.93 -3.16 -3.18
CA SER A 123 -9.40 -4.52 -3.07
C SER A 123 -10.20 -5.31 -2.04
N ILE A 124 -10.59 -6.52 -2.41
CA ILE A 124 -11.13 -7.53 -1.48
C ILE A 124 -10.03 -8.47 -0.99
N ASN A 125 -8.78 -8.25 -1.39
CA ASN A 125 -7.65 -9.03 -0.91
C ASN A 125 -7.36 -8.68 0.56
N GLU A 126 -7.40 -9.69 1.42
CA GLU A 126 -7.14 -9.53 2.86
C GLU A 126 -5.66 -9.61 3.22
N TYR A 127 -4.82 -9.91 2.25
CA TYR A 127 -3.39 -10.10 2.44
C TYR A 127 -2.64 -8.86 1.93
N PRO A 128 -1.48 -8.53 2.54
CA PRO A 128 -0.62 -7.48 2.03
C PRO A 128 -0.30 -7.68 0.55
N SER A 129 -0.50 -6.63 -0.25
CA SER A 129 -0.14 -6.62 -1.66
C SER A 129 1.27 -6.11 -1.85
N TYR A 130 2.08 -6.86 -2.59
CA TYR A 130 3.41 -6.44 -2.99
C TYR A 130 3.41 -6.01 -4.46
N SER A 131 4.12 -4.93 -4.76
CA SER A 131 4.42 -4.53 -6.13
C SER A 131 5.89 -4.14 -6.19
N VAL A 132 6.61 -4.73 -7.12
CA VAL A 132 8.02 -4.41 -7.36
C VAL A 132 8.06 -3.40 -8.49
N VAL A 133 8.73 -2.27 -8.26
CA VAL A 133 8.82 -1.20 -9.26
C VAL A 133 9.47 -1.71 -10.55
N PRO A 134 9.05 -1.24 -11.74
CA PRO A 134 9.59 -1.73 -13.01
C PRO A 134 11.10 -1.53 -13.20
N SER A 135 11.72 -0.60 -12.47
CA SER A 135 13.16 -0.33 -12.52
C SER A 135 14.00 -1.25 -11.63
N ASN A 136 13.40 -2.19 -10.90
CA ASN A 136 14.12 -3.10 -10.04
C ASN A 136 14.96 -4.11 -10.87
N ALA A 137 16.20 -4.35 -10.46
CA ALA A 137 17.12 -5.25 -11.16
C ALA A 137 16.60 -6.70 -11.27
N LEU A 138 15.67 -7.11 -10.41
CA LEU A 138 15.04 -8.44 -10.45
C LEU A 138 14.40 -8.76 -11.81
N TRP A 139 13.91 -7.75 -12.55
CA TRP A 139 13.25 -7.97 -13.83
C TRP A 139 14.21 -8.39 -14.95
N ASP A 140 15.46 -7.93 -14.88
CA ASP A 140 16.49 -8.18 -15.90
C ASP A 140 17.47 -9.29 -15.48
N ASP A 141 17.45 -9.72 -14.22
CA ASP A 141 18.33 -10.76 -13.68
C ASP A 141 17.92 -12.16 -14.18
N PRO A 142 18.74 -12.82 -15.02
CA PRO A 142 18.42 -14.15 -15.55
C PRO A 142 18.34 -15.23 -14.45
N SER A 143 19.05 -15.05 -13.33
CA SER A 143 19.06 -16.00 -12.22
C SER A 143 17.77 -15.98 -11.39
N ARG A 144 17.00 -14.90 -11.48
CA ARG A 144 15.75 -14.67 -10.72
C ARG A 144 14.49 -14.71 -11.60
N ARG A 145 14.61 -15.23 -12.83
CA ARG A 145 13.52 -15.23 -13.81
C ARG A 145 12.22 -15.88 -13.30
N GLN A 146 12.33 -16.98 -12.55
CA GLN A 146 11.16 -17.66 -11.99
C GLN A 146 10.43 -16.79 -10.96
N ASP A 147 11.18 -16.14 -10.07
CA ASP A 147 10.62 -15.21 -9.07
C ASP A 147 9.91 -14.04 -9.75
N ALA A 148 10.53 -13.46 -10.79
CA ALA A 148 9.93 -12.40 -11.59
C ALA A 148 8.60 -12.83 -12.23
N GLU A 149 8.53 -14.03 -12.79
CA GLU A 149 7.29 -14.57 -13.37
C GLU A 149 6.18 -14.76 -12.32
N VAL A 150 6.54 -15.25 -11.13
CA VAL A 150 5.61 -15.43 -10.00
C VAL A 150 5.08 -14.09 -9.51
N LEU A 151 5.96 -13.11 -9.29
CA LEU A 151 5.60 -11.77 -8.82
C LEU A 151 4.70 -11.04 -9.83
N LYS A 152 5.03 -11.14 -11.12
CA LYS A 152 4.21 -10.54 -12.19
C LYS A 152 2.81 -11.14 -12.25
N ARG A 153 2.70 -12.46 -12.09
CA ARG A 153 1.40 -13.14 -12.02
C ARG A 153 0.59 -12.66 -10.82
N GLU A 154 1.22 -12.51 -9.65
CA GLU A 154 0.50 -12.06 -8.46
C GLU A 154 0.10 -10.59 -8.52
N GLU A 155 0.89 -9.72 -9.17
CA GLU A 155 0.50 -8.34 -9.40
C GLU A 155 -0.82 -8.27 -10.22
N GLU A 156 -0.94 -9.07 -11.27
CA GLU A 156 -2.15 -9.14 -12.08
C GLU A 156 -3.35 -9.72 -11.31
N ARG A 157 -3.14 -10.80 -10.55
CA ARG A 157 -4.17 -11.36 -9.67
C ARG A 157 -4.63 -10.34 -8.62
N SER A 158 -3.71 -9.59 -8.03
CA SER A 158 -4.06 -8.54 -7.06
C SER A 158 -4.94 -7.46 -7.68
N LYS A 159 -4.72 -7.08 -8.96
CA LYS A 159 -5.59 -6.14 -9.69
C LYS A 159 -6.98 -6.71 -9.95
N GLN A 160 -7.07 -8.02 -10.21
CA GLN A 160 -8.32 -8.74 -10.43
C GLN A 160 -9.15 -8.87 -9.15
N ARG A 161 -8.50 -8.92 -7.97
CA ARG A 161 -9.12 -8.94 -6.64
C ARG A 161 -9.72 -7.61 -6.19
N ALA A 162 -10.10 -6.75 -7.11
CA ALA A 162 -10.75 -5.48 -6.80
C ALA A 162 -12.17 -5.45 -7.37
N LEU A 163 -13.13 -5.04 -6.54
CA LEU A 163 -14.53 -4.87 -6.92
C LEU A 163 -14.93 -3.40 -6.79
N TYR A 164 -15.92 -2.99 -7.58
CA TYR A 164 -16.65 -1.74 -7.40
C TYR A 164 -17.72 -1.93 -6.34
N PHE A 165 -17.69 -1.07 -5.33
CA PHE A 165 -18.71 -1.01 -4.30
C PHE A 165 -19.51 0.27 -4.46
N PRO A 166 -20.85 0.22 -4.32
CA PRO A 166 -21.66 1.41 -4.28
C PRO A 166 -21.36 2.16 -2.97
N LYS A 167 -20.84 3.38 -3.08
CA LYS A 167 -20.50 4.22 -1.92
C LYS A 167 -21.09 5.61 -2.08
N ILE A 168 -21.50 6.17 -0.94
CA ILE A 168 -21.94 7.56 -0.83
C ILE A 168 -20.75 8.36 -0.32
N LEU A 169 -20.23 9.26 -1.15
CA LEU A 169 -19.31 10.30 -0.72
C LEU A 169 -20.11 11.47 -0.17
N ARG A 170 -19.66 12.01 0.97
CA ARG A 170 -20.29 13.14 1.65
C ARG A 170 -19.39 14.36 1.55
N ASP A 171 -19.99 15.55 1.55
CA ASP A 171 -19.23 16.79 1.56
C ASP A 171 -18.58 17.01 2.93
N ALA A 172 -17.24 16.98 2.97
CA ALA A 172 -16.48 17.20 4.21
C ALA A 172 -16.73 18.58 4.83
N ARG A 173 -17.13 19.60 4.04
CA ARG A 173 -17.45 20.95 4.56
C ARG A 173 -18.71 20.95 5.42
N ARG A 174 -19.56 19.93 5.25
CA ARG A 174 -20.81 19.71 6.00
C ARG A 174 -20.63 18.67 7.10
N ILE A 175 -19.40 18.43 7.56
CA ILE A 175 -19.14 17.40 8.57
C ILE A 175 -19.98 17.57 9.84
N SER A 176 -20.34 18.80 10.20
CA SER A 176 -21.23 19.12 11.32
C SER A 176 -22.61 18.48 11.21
N ASP A 177 -23.10 18.27 9.99
CA ASP A 177 -24.42 17.70 9.70
C ASP A 177 -24.43 16.18 9.95
N TYR A 178 -23.27 15.53 9.79
CA TYR A 178 -23.11 14.08 9.96
C TYR A 178 -22.50 13.71 11.31
N TYR A 179 -21.74 14.63 11.91
CA TYR A 179 -21.06 14.49 13.19
C TYR A 179 -21.22 15.79 14.01
N PRO A 180 -22.29 15.87 14.81
CA PRO A 180 -22.57 17.07 15.60
C PRO A 180 -21.40 17.47 16.49
N GLY A 181 -21.06 18.75 16.47
CA GLY A 181 -19.95 19.32 17.25
C GLY A 181 -18.59 19.30 16.55
N LEU A 182 -18.45 18.64 15.39
CA LEU A 182 -17.25 18.77 14.56
C LEU A 182 -17.38 19.96 13.61
N SER A 183 -16.28 20.71 13.47
CA SER A 183 -16.15 21.79 12.50
C SER A 183 -15.11 21.42 11.45
N PRO A 184 -15.35 21.71 10.16
CA PRO A 184 -14.40 21.36 9.08
C PRO A 184 -13.07 22.10 9.18
N ARG A 185 -12.94 23.05 10.11
CA ARG A 185 -11.74 23.87 10.31
C ARG A 185 -10.90 23.47 11.53
N THR A 186 -11.25 22.38 12.21
CA THR A 186 -10.56 21.97 13.44
C THR A 186 -9.77 20.68 13.27
N PRO A 187 -8.70 20.46 14.06
CA PRO A 187 -7.92 19.23 14.02
C PRO A 187 -8.75 17.97 14.28
N GLU A 188 -9.75 18.05 15.16
CA GLU A 188 -10.60 16.91 15.53
C GLU A 188 -11.41 16.39 14.33
N CYS A 189 -11.79 17.29 13.42
CA CYS A 189 -12.39 16.90 12.14
C CYS A 189 -11.40 16.11 11.26
N MET A 190 -10.14 16.54 11.22
CA MET A 190 -9.11 15.89 10.42
C MET A 190 -8.80 14.49 10.96
N ASP A 191 -8.68 14.36 12.28
CA ASP A 191 -8.53 13.07 12.95
C ASP A 191 -9.71 12.14 12.64
N LYS A 192 -10.94 12.68 12.68
CA LYS A 192 -12.15 11.90 12.35
C LYS A 192 -12.17 11.41 10.90
N LEU A 193 -11.68 12.24 9.97
CA LEU A 193 -11.59 11.89 8.55
C LEU A 193 -10.35 11.03 8.22
N GLY A 194 -9.42 10.87 9.17
CA GLY A 194 -8.15 10.18 8.96
C GLY A 194 -7.19 10.97 8.04
N VAL A 195 -7.32 12.30 8.02
CA VAL A 195 -6.42 13.19 7.27
C VAL A 195 -5.40 13.74 8.26
N SER A 196 -4.11 13.50 8.03
CA SER A 196 -3.05 14.19 8.75
C SER A 196 -2.61 15.43 7.97
N LEU A 197 -2.62 16.59 8.61
CA LEU A 197 -1.80 17.71 8.14
C LEU A 197 -0.39 17.45 8.65
N ALA A 198 0.57 17.32 7.74
CA ALA A 198 1.95 17.55 8.11
C ALA A 198 2.04 19.02 8.53
N HIS A 199 2.18 19.27 9.84
CA HIS A 199 2.48 20.59 10.35
C HIS A 199 3.91 20.93 9.93
N CYS A 200 4.07 21.49 8.73
CA CYS A 200 5.34 22.01 8.28
C CYS A 200 5.60 23.36 8.97
N ASP A 201 6.00 23.31 10.25
CA ASP A 201 6.76 24.40 10.84
C ASP A 201 8.15 24.41 10.20
N SER A 202 8.26 25.00 9.01
CA SER A 202 9.57 25.46 8.58
C SER A 202 9.95 26.62 9.50
N LYS A 203 10.96 26.42 10.35
CA LYS A 203 11.69 27.52 10.97
C LYS A 203 12.41 28.36 9.92
#